data_AF-A0A662HQ89-F1
#
_entry.id   AF-A0A662HQ89-F1
#
_cell.length_a   1.000
_cell.length_b   1.000
_cell.length_c   1.000
_cell.angle_alpha   90.00
_cell.angle_beta   90.00
_cell.angle_gamma   90.00
#
_symmetry.space_group_name_H-M   'P 1'
#
loop_
_entity.id
_entity.type
_entity.pdbx_description
1 polymer ?
#
loop_
_entity_poly.entity_id
_entity_poly.type
_entity_poly.pdbx_seq_one_letter_code
_entity_poly.pdbx_strand_id
1 'polypeptide(L)' 'LGISRKKEYEAIRKALMSSLNPEEYLKAHLYLILLGRRFCLARKPRCSECPVKHLCAKRFR' A
#
# COMPACT_ATOMS: atom_id res chain seq x y z
N LEU A 1 -3.05 -3.93 -0.91
CA LEU A 1 -2.11 -3.86 -2.04
C LEU A 1 -1.47 -5.22 -2.35
N GLY A 2 -0.94 -5.94 -1.36
CA GLY A 2 -0.32 -7.25 -1.62
C GLY A 2 1.18 -7.18 -1.90
N ILE A 3 1.85 -6.14 -1.40
CA ILE A 3 3.29 -5.88 -1.54
C ILE A 3 4.14 -7.02 -0.94
N SER A 4 3.67 -7.65 0.14
CA SER A 4 4.31 -8.81 0.74
C SER A 4 3.28 -9.83 1.22
N ARG A 5 3.65 -11.11 1.14
CA ARG A 5 2.90 -12.23 1.75
C ARG A 5 3.21 -12.38 3.24
N LYS A 6 4.36 -11.86 3.67
CA LYS A 6 4.85 -11.83 5.05
C LYS A 6 4.32 -10.59 5.78
N LYS A 7 4.16 -10.68 7.10
CA LYS A 7 3.58 -9.60 7.93
C LYS A 7 4.66 -8.81 8.69
N GLU A 8 5.87 -9.35 8.73
CA GLU A 8 7.02 -8.78 9.41
C GLU A 8 7.48 -7.49 8.72
N TYR A 9 7.79 -6.48 9.54
CA TYR A 9 8.18 -5.15 9.05
C TYR A 9 9.34 -5.21 8.05
N GLU A 10 10.42 -5.90 8.38
CA GLU A 10 11.59 -6.00 7.49
C GLU A 10 11.28 -6.71 6.16
N ALA A 11 10.41 -7.71 6.17
CA ALA A 11 9.99 -8.38 4.95
C ALA A 11 9.17 -7.45 4.04
N ILE A 12 8.29 -6.63 4.62
CA ILE A 12 7.50 -5.62 3.89
C ILE A 12 8.40 -4.51 3.37
N ARG A 13 9.30 -4.00 4.21
CA ARG A 13 10.25 -2.93 3.87
C ARG A 13 11.14 -3.35 2.71
N LYS A 14 11.75 -4.54 2.79
CA LYS A 14 12.61 -5.07 1.72
C LYS A 14 11.84 -5.24 0.42
N ALA A 15 10.64 -5.82 0.45
CA ALA A 15 9.82 -6.00 -0.75
C ALA A 15 9.48 -4.66 -1.43
N LEU A 16 9.13 -3.64 -0.65
CA LEU A 16 8.82 -2.30 -1.17
C LEU A 16 10.05 -1.61 -1.76
N MET A 17 11.17 -1.63 -1.03
CA MET A 17 12.42 -1.01 -1.48
C MET A 17 13.01 -1.70 -2.71
N SER A 18 12.89 -3.03 -2.83
CA SER A 18 13.36 -3.75 -4.02
C SER A 18 12.55 -3.43 -5.29
N SER A 19 11.38 -2.77 -5.17
CA SER A 19 10.54 -2.37 -6.30
C SER A 19 10.64 -0.88 -6.67
N LEU A 20 11.47 -0.11 -5.99
CA LEU A 20 11.54 1.36 -6.11
C LEU A 20 12.98 1.85 -6.14
N ASN A 21 13.23 3.01 -6.73
CA ASN A 21 14.52 3.67 -6.61
C ASN A 21 14.66 4.33 -5.22
N PRO A 22 15.89 4.46 -4.67
CA PRO A 22 16.10 5.08 -3.36
C PRO A 22 15.52 6.49 -3.19
N GLU A 23 15.55 7.29 -4.26
CA GLU A 23 14.95 8.63 -4.33
C GLU A 23 13.42 8.65 -4.20
N GLU A 24 12.76 7.53 -4.48
CA GLU A 24 11.29 7.43 -4.44
C GLU A 24 10.76 7.00 -3.07
N TYR A 25 11.62 6.52 -2.16
CA TYR A 25 11.19 5.93 -0.90
C TYR A 25 10.34 6.88 -0.05
N LEU A 26 10.74 8.14 0.06
CA LEU A 26 9.98 9.15 0.80
C LEU A 26 8.60 9.38 0.18
N LYS A 27 8.55 9.54 -1.14
CA LYS A 27 7.30 9.74 -1.87
C LYS A 27 6.36 8.54 -1.72
N ALA A 28 6.88 7.32 -1.88
CA ALA A 28 6.11 6.09 -1.70
C ALA A 28 5.57 5.96 -0.27
N HIS A 29 6.39 6.26 0.74
CA HIS A 29 5.98 6.25 2.14
C HIS A 29 4.80 7.20 2.39
N LEU A 30 4.91 8.46 1.94
CA LEU A 30 3.85 9.46 2.08
C LEU A 30 2.57 9.07 1.34
N TYR A 31 2.69 8.52 0.12
CA TYR A 31 1.53 8.05 -0.64
C TYR A 31 0.83 6.87 0.01
N LEU A 32 1.57 5.91 0.60
CA LEU A 32 0.97 4.81 1.34
C LEU A 32 0.23 5.28 2.59
N ILE A 33 0.79 6.24 3.33
CA ILE A 33 0.10 6.88 4.47
C ILE A 33 -1.17 7.58 3.99
N LEU A 34 -1.08 8.39 2.93
CA LEU A 34 -2.22 9.13 2.39
C LEU A 34 -3.33 8.18 1.94
N LEU A 35 -2.96 7.10 1.25
CA LEU A 35 -3.88 6.05 0.80
C LEU A 35 -4.58 5.40 2.00
N GLY A 36 -3.83 5.03 3.04
CA GLY A 36 -4.37 4.44 4.26
C GLY A 36 -5.34 5.35 5.01
N ARG A 37 -5.05 6.66 5.05
CA ARG A 37 -5.88 7.65 5.75
C ARG A 37 -7.13 8.06 4.97
N ARG A 38 -7.09 8.05 3.63
CA ARG A 38 -8.22 8.51 2.80
C ARG A 38 -9.10 7.39 2.27
N PHE A 39 -8.54 6.22 1.95
CA PHE A 39 -9.23 5.16 1.22
C PHE A 39 -9.13 3.79 1.90
N CYS A 40 -7.92 3.33 2.24
CA CYS A 40 -7.66 1.99 2.77
C CYS A 40 -7.74 1.96 4.30
N LEU A 41 -8.89 2.39 4.84
CA LEU A 41 -9.15 2.48 6.27
C LEU A 41 -9.15 1.09 6.93
N ALA A 42 -8.72 1.02 8.21
CA ALA A 42 -8.66 -0.23 8.97
C ALA A 42 -10.03 -0.91 9.14
N ARG A 43 -11.10 -0.12 9.17
CA ARG A 43 -12.50 -0.58 9.19
C ARG A 43 -13.25 0.09 8.05
N LYS A 44 -14.06 -0.68 7.31
CA LYS A 44 -14.86 -0.21 6.16
C LYS A 44 -14.04 0.61 5.14
N PRO A 45 -13.08 0.00 4.41
CA PRO A 45 -12.29 0.72 3.40
C PRO A 45 -13.17 1.22 2.26
N ARG A 46 -12.85 2.41 1.71
CA ARG A 46 -13.54 3.03 0.57
C ARG A 46 -13.02 2.46 -0.75
N CYS A 47 -13.19 1.16 -0.94
CA CYS A 47 -12.62 0.45 -2.09
C CYS A 47 -13.22 0.87 -3.44
N SER A 48 -14.46 1.37 -3.48
CA SER A 48 -15.10 1.90 -4.69
C SER A 48 -14.40 3.15 -5.22
N GLU A 49 -13.92 4.02 -4.34
CA GLU A 49 -13.32 5.32 -4.66
C GLU A 49 -11.78 5.29 -4.65
N CYS A 50 -11.19 4.14 -4.32
CA CYS A 50 -9.74 4.00 -4.20
C CYS A 50 -9.06 4.11 -5.59
N PRO A 51 -8.11 5.06 -5.78
CA PRO A 51 -7.50 5.30 -7.10
C PRO A 51 -6.67 4.11 -7.60
N VAL A 52 -6.13 3.30 -6.68
CA VAL A 52 -5.32 2.12 -6.98
C VAL A 52 -6.09 0.81 -6.79
N LYS A 53 -7.43 0.85 -6.80
CA LYS A 53 -8.30 -0.34 -6.65
C LYS A 53 -7.93 -1.45 -7.64
N HIS A 54 -7.57 -1.08 -8.87
CA HIS A 54 -7.21 -2.00 -9.94
C HIS A 54 -5.93 -2.80 -9.63
N LEU A 55 -5.04 -2.28 -8.79
CA LEU A 55 -3.80 -2.94 -8.34
C LEU A 55 -3.99 -3.73 -7.04
N CYS A 56 -5.13 -3.61 -6.36
CA CYS A 56 -5.31 -4.21 -5.04
C CYS A 56 -5.68 -5.69 -5.12
N ALA A 57 -4.85 -6.57 -4.57
CA ALA A 57 -5.14 -8.01 -4.52
C ALA A 57 -6.33 -8.41 -3.60
N LYS A 58 -6.73 -7.54 -2.66
CA LYS A 58 -7.81 -7.80 -1.70
C LYS A 58 -8.99 -6.86 -1.94
N ARG A 59 -9.56 -6.87 -3.15
CA ARG A 59 -10.70 -6.01 -3.53
C ARG A 59 -11.89 -6.37 -2.62
N PHE A 60 -11.99 -5.76 -1.44
CA PHE A 60 -13.15 -5.89 -0.57
C PHE A 60 -14.32 -5.26 -1.33
N ARG A 61 -15.29 -6.10 -1.67
CA ARG A 61 -16.52 -5.72 -2.35
C ARG A 61 -17.55 -5.30 -1.30
#